data_AF-A0A958XA92-F1
#
_entry.id   AF-A0A958XA92-F1
#
_cell.length_a   1.000
_cell.length_b   1.000
_cell.length_c   1.000
_cell.angle_alpha   90.00
_cell.angle_beta   90.00
_cell.angle_gamma   90.00
#
_symmetry.space_group_name_H-M   'P 1'
#
loop_
_entity.id
_entity.type
_entity.pdbx_description
1 polymer ?
#
loop_
_entity_poly.entity_id
_entity_poly.type
_entity_poly.pdbx_seq_one_letter_code
_entity_poly.pdbx_strand_id
1 'polypeptide(L)'
;GYNNRAPREFLETCEGAAKRAHHAQNNFYETFPAFAVGVIAAHQLNAVTTTIDQLAITFVIARILYAIFYIIDNHVLRTISWMAAFASIIGLFLIGIH
;
A
#
# COMPACT_ATOMS: atom_id res chain seq x y z
N GLY A 1 17.49 -19.91 12.46
CA GLY A 1 17.74 -18.78 13.36
C GLY A 1 18.14 -17.57 12.54
N TYR A 2 17.84 -16.34 13.00
CA TYR A 2 18.12 -15.11 12.27
C TYR A 2 19.63 -14.91 12.09
N ASN A 3 20.10 -14.97 10.85
CA ASN A 3 21.48 -14.69 10.46
C ASN A 3 21.55 -13.30 9.83
N ASN A 4 22.18 -12.35 10.53
CA ASN A 4 22.37 -10.97 10.05
C ASN A 4 23.12 -10.84 8.71
N ARG A 5 23.80 -11.90 8.26
CA ARG A 5 24.51 -11.92 6.98
C ARG A 5 23.60 -12.18 5.78
N ALA A 6 22.39 -12.74 6.02
CA ALA A 6 21.44 -13.10 4.97
C ALA A 6 19.97 -12.85 5.39
N PRO A 7 19.60 -11.60 5.71
CA PRO A 7 18.26 -11.28 6.22
C PRO A 7 17.13 -11.56 5.21
N ARG A 8 17.41 -11.47 3.90
CA ARG A 8 16.42 -11.81 2.85
C ARG A 8 16.15 -13.31 2.78
N GLU A 9 17.20 -14.13 2.80
CA GLU A 9 17.07 -15.59 2.83
C GLU A 9 16.29 -16.04 4.08
N PHE A 10 16.50 -15.39 5.22
CA PHE A 10 15.71 -15.66 6.42
C PHE A 10 14.20 -15.42 6.21
N LEU A 11 13.81 -14.33 5.53
CA LEU A 11 12.39 -14.03 5.24
C LEU A 11 11.75 -15.06 4.30
N GLU A 12 12.53 -15.70 3.43
CA GLU A 12 12.05 -16.79 2.56
C GLU A 12 11.74 -18.07 3.34
N THR A 13 12.42 -18.29 4.47
CA THR A 13 12.18 -19.43 5.38
C THR A 13 10.99 -19.22 6.33
N CYS A 14 10.41 -18.01 6.39
CA CYS A 14 9.26 -17.75 7.25
C CYS A 14 8.02 -18.52 6.80
N GLU A 15 7.21 -18.94 7.77
CA GLU A 15 5.92 -19.61 7.54
C GLU A 15 4.78 -18.89 8.27
N GLY A 16 3.53 -19.28 7.96
CA GLY A 16 2.34 -18.76 8.62
C GLY A 16 2.21 -17.23 8.56
N ALA A 17 1.93 -16.61 9.71
CA ALA A 17 1.70 -15.17 9.83
C ALA A 17 2.93 -14.33 9.42
N ALA A 18 4.14 -14.79 9.72
CA ALA A 18 5.38 -14.10 9.36
C ALA A 18 5.58 -14.08 7.85
N LYS A 19 5.33 -15.20 7.16
CA LYS A 19 5.35 -15.27 5.69
C LYS A 19 4.32 -14.33 5.06
N ARG A 20 3.12 -14.28 5.63
CA ARG A 20 2.04 -13.39 5.20
C ARG A 20 2.40 -11.92 5.39
N ALA A 21 3.07 -11.55 6.49
CA ALA A 21 3.59 -10.20 6.69
C ALA A 21 4.65 -9.82 5.64
N HIS A 22 5.58 -10.75 5.31
CA HIS A 22 6.57 -10.54 4.26
C HIS A 22 5.92 -10.33 2.88
N HIS A 23 4.89 -11.11 2.54
CA HIS A 23 4.13 -10.90 1.31
C HIS A 23 3.38 -9.55 1.28
N ALA A 24 2.81 -9.12 2.40
CA ALA A 24 2.16 -7.80 2.50
C ALA A 24 3.16 -6.66 2.28
N GLN A 25 4.38 -6.78 2.84
CA GLN A 25 5.47 -5.82 2.62
C GLN A 25 5.88 -5.76 1.15
N ASN A 26 6.03 -6.91 0.47
CA ASN A 26 6.35 -6.93 -0.96
C ASN A 26 5.27 -6.23 -1.79
N ASN A 27 4.00 -6.45 -1.48
CA ASN A 27 2.91 -5.73 -2.12
C ASN A 27 2.94 -4.22 -1.87
N PHE A 28 3.41 -3.75 -0.71
CA PHE A 28 3.63 -2.32 -0.46
C PHE A 28 4.73 -1.76 -1.37
N TYR A 29 5.82 -2.48 -1.61
CA TYR A 29 6.88 -2.01 -2.52
C TYR A 29 6.40 -1.85 -3.96
N GLU A 30 5.45 -2.66 -4.40
CA GLU A 30 4.86 -2.55 -5.74
C GLU A 30 3.85 -1.40 -5.83
N THR A 31 3.09 -1.16 -4.76
CA THR A 31 1.98 -0.18 -4.78
C THR A 31 2.44 1.24 -4.44
N PHE A 32 3.45 1.38 -3.57
CA PHE A 32 3.92 2.67 -3.08
C PHE A 32 4.45 3.62 -4.18
N PRO A 33 5.21 3.17 -5.19
CA PRO A 33 5.69 4.06 -6.25
C PRO A 33 4.55 4.75 -7.00
N ALA A 34 3.48 4.02 -7.34
CA ALA A 34 2.32 4.58 -8.03
C ALA A 34 1.61 5.63 -7.16
N PHE A 35 1.47 5.38 -5.86
CA PHE A 35 0.92 6.34 -4.91
C PHE A 35 1.77 7.61 -4.81
N ALA A 36 3.09 7.46 -4.62
CA ALA A 36 4.02 8.59 -4.50
C ALA A 36 4.00 9.46 -5.76
N VAL A 37 4.04 8.84 -6.94
CA VAL A 37 3.92 9.56 -8.22
C VAL A 37 2.56 10.26 -8.34
N GLY A 38 1.46 9.61 -7.94
CA GLY A 38 0.13 10.22 -7.95
C GLY A 38 0.04 11.48 -7.09
N VAL A 39 0.57 11.46 -5.86
CA VAL A 39 0.60 12.64 -4.98
C VAL A 39 1.43 13.77 -5.57
N ILE A 40 2.62 13.45 -6.09
CA ILE A 40 3.51 14.45 -6.71
C ILE A 40 2.83 15.06 -7.94
N ALA A 41 2.23 14.25 -8.81
CA ALA A 41 1.52 14.70 -10.01
C ALA A 41 0.33 15.60 -9.65
N ALA A 42 -0.48 15.22 -8.67
CA ALA A 42 -1.62 16.02 -8.23
C ALA A 42 -1.19 17.41 -7.70
N HIS A 43 -0.11 17.48 -6.92
CA HIS A 43 0.47 18.75 -6.48
C HIS A 43 1.03 19.57 -7.65
N GLN A 44 1.72 18.93 -8.59
CA GLN A 44 2.30 19.61 -9.76
C GLN A 44 1.23 20.19 -10.69
N LEU A 45 0.05 19.58 -10.71
CA LEU A 45 -1.13 20.03 -11.46
C LEU A 45 -1.99 21.04 -10.67
N ASN A 46 -1.54 21.48 -9.49
CA ASN A 46 -2.27 22.41 -8.61
C ASN A 46 -3.69 21.93 -8.24
N ALA A 47 -3.89 20.61 -8.12
CA ALA A 47 -5.16 20.07 -7.65
C ALA A 47 -5.44 20.52 -6.20
N VAL A 48 -6.73 20.50 -5.80
CA VAL A 48 -7.16 20.96 -4.47
C VAL A 48 -6.46 20.16 -3.37
N THR A 49 -5.63 20.82 -2.57
CA THR A 49 -4.81 20.20 -1.51
C THR A 49 -5.65 19.35 -0.55
N THR A 50 -6.81 19.84 -0.11
CA THR A 50 -7.71 19.08 0.78
C THR A 50 -8.13 17.74 0.18
N THR A 51 -8.34 17.67 -1.14
CA THR A 51 -8.70 16.42 -1.83
C THR A 51 -7.50 15.48 -1.94
N ILE A 52 -6.31 16.02 -2.20
CA ILE A 52 -5.05 15.24 -2.18
C ILE A 52 -4.87 14.61 -0.79
N ASP A 53 -5.03 15.39 0.27
CA ASP A 53 -4.87 14.93 1.66
C ASP A 53 -5.88 13.83 2.01
N GLN A 54 -7.14 13.99 1.61
CA GLN A 54 -8.18 12.98 1.83
C GLN A 54 -7.82 11.67 1.14
N LEU A 55 -7.42 11.71 -0.14
CA LEU A 55 -7.03 10.52 -0.90
C LEU A 55 -5.77 9.86 -0.31
N ALA A 56 -4.80 10.66 0.14
CA ALA A 56 -3.59 10.17 0.78
C ALA A 56 -3.88 9.49 2.12
N ILE A 57 -4.72 10.08 2.96
CA ILE A 57 -5.15 9.48 4.23
C ILE A 57 -5.92 8.18 3.97
N THR A 58 -6.86 8.17 3.02
CA THR A 58 -7.59 6.95 2.64
C THR A 58 -6.64 5.85 2.20
N PHE A 59 -5.64 6.17 1.36
CA PHE A 59 -4.62 5.22 0.93
C PHE A 59 -3.86 4.63 2.14
N VAL A 60 -3.33 5.48 3.03
CA VAL A 60 -2.54 5.04 4.19
C VAL A 60 -3.36 4.12 5.11
N ILE A 61 -4.59 4.51 5.45
CA ILE A 61 -5.50 3.69 6.27
C ILE A 61 -5.78 2.35 5.58
N ALA A 62 -6.08 2.38 4.28
CA ALA A 62 -6.34 1.17 3.50
C ALA A 62 -5.12 0.24 3.48
N ARG A 63 -3.89 0.76 3.41
CA ARG A 63 -2.67 -0.06 3.46
C ARG A 63 -2.44 -0.67 4.84
N ILE A 64 -2.70 0.04 5.93
CA ILE A 64 -2.63 -0.51 7.29
C ILE A 64 -3.62 -1.67 7.45
N LEU A 65 -4.88 -1.45 7.05
CA LEU A 65 -5.90 -2.49 7.07
C LEU A 65 -5.55 -3.69 6.19
N TYR A 66 -5.03 -3.44 4.98
CA TYR A 66 -4.56 -4.50 4.08
C TYR A 66 -3.51 -5.40 4.74
N ALA A 67 -2.48 -4.83 5.39
CA ALA A 67 -1.48 -5.62 6.11
C ALA A 67 -2.11 -6.46 7.23
N ILE A 68 -2.98 -5.87 8.05
CA ILE A 68 -3.66 -6.60 9.13
C ILE A 68 -4.45 -7.77 8.57
N PHE A 69 -5.28 -7.54 7.54
CA PHE A 69 -6.11 -8.58 6.92
C PHE A 69 -5.29 -9.65 6.20
N TYR A 70 -4.15 -9.28 5.63
CA TYR A 70 -3.20 -10.23 5.05
C TYR A 70 -2.59 -11.13 6.14
N ILE A 71 -2.17 -10.57 7.27
CA ILE A 71 -1.56 -11.32 8.37
C ILE A 71 -2.54 -12.32 9.00
N ILE A 72 -3.81 -11.93 9.16
CA ILE A 72 -4.86 -12.82 9.71
C ILE A 72 -5.54 -13.72 8.67
N ASP A 73 -5.09 -13.68 7.40
CA ASP A 73 -5.60 -14.50 6.29
C ASP A 73 -7.08 -14.27 5.91
N ASN A 74 -7.58 -13.04 6.11
CA ASN A 74 -8.93 -12.65 5.67
C ASN A 74 -8.89 -12.08 4.24
N HIS A 75 -9.11 -12.96 3.27
CA HIS A 75 -8.99 -12.63 1.85
C HIS A 75 -10.01 -11.58 1.36
N VAL A 76 -11.25 -11.58 1.86
CA VAL A 76 -12.30 -10.63 1.43
C VAL A 76 -11.95 -9.21 1.87
N LEU A 77 -11.63 -9.02 3.14
CA LEU A 77 -11.28 -7.69 3.68
C LEU A 77 -9.95 -7.19 3.12
N ARG A 78 -9.02 -8.10 2.83
CA ARG A 78 -7.79 -7.80 2.08
C ARG A 78 -8.11 -7.24 0.69
N THR A 79 -9.03 -7.83 -0.06
CA THR A 79 -9.40 -7.31 -1.40
C THR A 79 -10.09 -5.96 -1.30
N ILE A 80 -10.99 -5.76 -0.34
CA ILE A 80 -11.68 -4.47 -0.14
C ILE A 80 -10.70 -3.35 0.18
N SER A 81 -9.78 -3.58 1.12
CA SER A 81 -8.74 -2.61 1.47
C SER A 81 -7.79 -2.34 0.29
N TRP A 82 -7.46 -3.35 -0.50
CA TRP A 82 -6.69 -3.17 -1.73
C TRP A 82 -7.41 -2.28 -2.74
N MET A 83 -8.71 -2.52 -2.98
CA MET A 83 -9.51 -1.71 -3.91
C MET A 83 -9.60 -0.26 -3.45
N ALA A 84 -9.76 0.00 -2.15
CA ALA A 84 -9.78 1.36 -1.61
C ALA A 84 -8.45 2.09 -1.87
N ALA A 85 -7.32 1.44 -1.59
CA ALA A 85 -6.00 2.00 -1.88
C ALA A 85 -5.80 2.25 -3.38
N PHE A 86 -6.22 1.31 -4.24
CA PHE A 86 -6.11 1.46 -5.68
C PHE A 86 -6.99 2.59 -6.23
N ALA A 87 -8.21 2.73 -5.73
CA ALA A 87 -9.10 3.84 -6.06
C ALA A 87 -8.51 5.19 -5.64
N SER A 88 -7.84 5.28 -4.50
CA SER A 88 -7.13 6.50 -4.08
C SER A 88 -6.02 6.88 -5.07
N ILE A 89 -5.24 5.91 -5.55
CA ILE A 89 -4.20 6.16 -6.57
C ILE A 89 -4.82 6.69 -7.86
N ILE A 90 -5.88 6.05 -8.36
CA ILE A 90 -6.60 6.52 -9.56
C ILE A 90 -7.12 7.94 -9.34
N GLY A 91 -7.74 8.19 -8.18
CA GLY A 91 -8.24 9.51 -7.79
C GLY A 91 -7.15 10.58 -7.89
N LEU A 92 -5.96 10.32 -7.34
CA LEU A 92 -4.82 11.25 -7.38
C LEU A 92 -4.41 11.62 -8.80
N PHE A 93 -4.43 10.66 -9.74
CA PHE A 93 -4.15 10.96 -11.14
C PHE A 93 -5.27 11.73 -11.82
N LEU A 94 -6.53 11.43 -11.51
CA LEU A 94 -7.68 12.05 -12.18
C LEU A 94 -7.97 13.48 -11.71
N ILE A 95 -7.77 13.79 -10.43
CA ILE A 95 -8.05 15.13 -9.87
C ILE A 95 -7.18 16.24 -10.48
N GLY A 96 -6.03 15.89 -11.07
CA GLY A 96 -5.14 16.84 -11.73
C GLY A 96 -5.47 17.08 -13.22
N ILE A 97 -6.44 16.35 -13.80
CA ILE A 97 -6.78 16.42 -15.24
C ILE A 97 -8.00 17.33 -15.46
N HIS A 98 -8.11 18.42 -14.69
CA HIS A 98 -9.24 19.37 -14.77
C HIS A 98 -8.79 20.73 -15.23
#